data_AF-A0A370R4U1-F1
#
_entry.id   AF-A0A370R4U1-F1
#
_cell.length_a   1.000
_cell.length_b   1.000
_cell.length_c   1.000
_cell.angle_alpha   90.00
_cell.angle_beta   90.00
_cell.angle_gamma   90.00
#
_symmetry.space_group_name_H-M   'P 1'
#
loop_
_entity.id
_entity.type
_entity.pdbx_description
1 polymer ?
#
loop_
_entity_poly.entity_id
_entity_poly.type
_entity_poly.pdbx_seq_one_letter_code
_entity_poly.pdbx_strand_id
1 'polypeptide(L)'
;MTFTSLQLFKDLSDETRLGIVLLLREMGELCVCDLCTALEQSQPKISRHLAMLRESGLLLDRKQGKWVHYRLSPHIPSWAAQVIEQAWLSQLDDVQAIARKLASANCSGSGKAICL
;
A
#
# COMPACT_ATOMS: atom_id res chain seq x y z
N MET A 1 -14.19 16.47 -3.29
CA MET A 1 -13.89 15.96 -4.64
C MET A 1 -14.63 14.66 -4.82
N THR A 2 -15.35 14.48 -5.92
CA THR A 2 -16.09 13.25 -6.22
C THR A 2 -15.10 12.17 -6.68
N PHE A 3 -14.94 11.10 -5.89
CA PHE A 3 -14.14 9.94 -6.27
C PHE A 3 -14.90 9.14 -7.33
N THR A 4 -14.35 9.04 -8.55
CA THR A 4 -15.03 8.40 -9.70
C THR A 4 -14.40 7.05 -10.03
N SER A 5 -15.15 6.18 -10.72
CA SER A 5 -14.64 4.89 -11.21
C SER A 5 -13.44 5.05 -12.16
N LEU A 6 -13.46 6.05 -13.03
CA LEU A 6 -12.34 6.35 -13.92
C LEU A 6 -11.07 6.72 -13.15
N GLN A 7 -11.19 7.48 -12.06
CA GLN A 7 -10.04 7.80 -11.22
C GLN A 7 -9.49 6.53 -10.54
N LEU A 8 -10.37 5.69 -9.96
CA LEU A 8 -9.96 4.42 -9.36
C LEU A 8 -9.21 3.54 -10.36
N PHE A 9 -9.75 3.36 -11.57
CA PHE A 9 -9.08 2.52 -12.57
C PHE A 9 -7.74 3.10 -13.05
N LYS A 10 -7.62 4.42 -13.18
CA LYS A 10 -6.31 5.06 -13.46
C LYS A 10 -5.31 4.84 -12.33
N ASP A 11 -5.77 4.90 -11.09
CA ASP A 11 -4.92 4.66 -9.92
C ASP A 11 -4.46 3.20 -9.88
N LEU A 12 -5.34 2.26 -10.19
CA LEU A 12 -5.06 0.82 -10.12
C LEU A 12 -4.43 0.22 -11.38
N SER A 13 -4.35 0.93 -12.51
CA SER A 13 -3.82 0.40 -13.78
C SER A 13 -2.29 0.34 -13.87
N ASP A 14 -1.59 0.52 -12.76
CA ASP A 14 -0.13 0.46 -12.66
C ASP A 14 0.24 -0.60 -11.64
N GLU A 15 1.14 -1.49 -12.03
CA GLU A 15 1.54 -2.65 -11.22
C GLU A 15 2.05 -2.26 -9.83
N THR A 16 2.84 -1.18 -9.74
CA THR A 16 3.38 -0.72 -8.46
C THR A 16 2.28 -0.11 -7.59
N ARG A 17 1.37 0.69 -8.16
CA ARG A 17 0.24 1.26 -7.41
C ARG A 17 -0.74 0.19 -6.94
N LEU A 18 -1.06 -0.77 -7.80
CA LEU A 18 -1.90 -1.91 -7.43
C LEU A 18 -1.26 -2.70 -6.30
N GLY A 19 0.02 -3.06 -6.43
CA GLY A 19 0.77 -3.76 -5.39
C GLY A 19 0.75 -3.04 -4.04
N ILE A 20 0.96 -1.72 -4.03
CA ILE A 20 0.85 -0.90 -2.80
C ILE A 20 -0.55 -1.04 -2.18
N VAL A 21 -1.60 -0.87 -2.98
CA VAL A 21 -3.00 -0.92 -2.49
C VAL A 21 -3.34 -2.29 -1.92
N LEU A 22 -2.96 -3.38 -2.61
CA LEU A 22 -3.23 -4.74 -2.15
C LEU A 22 -2.44 -5.11 -0.89
N LEU A 23 -1.18 -4.69 -0.77
CA LEU A 23 -0.39 -4.88 0.44
C LEU A 23 -0.95 -4.09 1.63
N LEU A 24 -1.42 -2.86 1.40
CA LEU A 24 -2.08 -2.06 2.44
C LEU A 24 -3.44 -2.66 2.83
N ARG A 25 -4.15 -3.32 1.90
CA ARG A 25 -5.36 -4.08 2.21
C ARG A 25 -5.07 -5.28 3.10
N GLU A 26 -3.98 -6.00 2.85
CA GLU A 26 -3.53 -7.17 3.62
C GLU A 26 -3.03 -6.78 5.02
N MET A 27 -2.11 -5.81 5.08
CA MET A 27 -1.34 -5.50 6.30
C MET A 27 -1.88 -4.32 7.09
N GLY A 28 -2.84 -3.58 6.54
CA GLY A 28 -3.49 -2.42 7.17
C GLY A 28 -2.69 -1.13 7.06
N GLU A 29 -1.45 -1.11 7.57
CA GLU A 29 -0.61 0.09 7.60
C GLU A 29 0.87 -0.27 7.36
N LEU A 30 1.53 0.41 6.42
CA LEU A 30 2.93 0.17 6.06
C LEU A 30 3.70 1.47 5.86
N CYS A 31 5.01 1.47 6.15
CA CYS A 31 5.87 2.61 5.83
C CYS A 31 6.42 2.53 4.38
N VAL A 32 7.07 3.60 3.92
CA VAL A 32 7.70 3.62 2.60
C VAL A 32 8.78 2.54 2.45
N CYS A 33 9.56 2.27 3.51
CA CYS A 33 10.63 1.28 3.48
C CYS A 33 10.08 -0.14 3.32
N ASP A 34 9.00 -0.46 4.02
CA ASP A 34 8.30 -1.75 3.90
C ASP A 34 7.84 -1.97 2.45
N LEU A 35 7.22 -0.97 1.84
CA LEU A 35 6.72 -1.04 0.46
C LEU A 35 7.87 -1.16 -0.57
N CYS A 36 9.00 -0.48 -0.34
CA CYS A 36 10.20 -0.67 -1.17
C CYS A 36 10.73 -2.09 -1.10
N THR A 37 10.77 -2.68 0.10
CA THR A 37 11.24 -4.06 0.29
C THR A 37 10.25 -5.05 -0.31
N ALA A 38 8.95 -4.88 -0.09
CA ALA A 38 7.92 -5.80 -0.56
C ALA A 38 7.78 -5.83 -2.09
N LEU A 39 7.93 -4.69 -2.75
CA LEU A 39 7.76 -4.56 -4.21
C LEU A 39 9.08 -4.52 -4.98
N GLU A 40 10.21 -4.61 -4.29
CA GLU A 40 11.56 -4.54 -4.86
C GLU A 40 11.78 -3.30 -5.74
N GLN A 41 11.17 -2.16 -5.35
CA GLN A 41 11.26 -0.89 -6.07
C GLN A 41 12.06 0.15 -5.29
N SER A 42 12.61 1.13 -6.01
CA SER A 42 13.33 2.24 -5.40
C SER A 42 12.39 3.16 -4.61
N GLN A 43 12.94 3.77 -3.54
CA GLN A 43 12.20 4.72 -2.70
C GLN A 43 11.65 5.92 -3.45
N PRO A 44 12.37 6.56 -4.41
CA PRO A 44 11.80 7.66 -5.19
C PRO A 44 10.56 7.24 -6.00
N LYS A 45 10.56 6.01 -6.56
CA LYS A 45 9.43 5.49 -7.33
C LYS A 45 8.22 5.23 -6.41
N ILE A 46 8.42 4.52 -5.30
CA ILE A 46 7.35 4.25 -4.33
C ILE A 46 6.79 5.57 -3.77
N SER A 47 7.64 6.52 -3.38
CA SER A 47 7.18 7.81 -2.84
C SER A 47 6.33 8.59 -3.84
N ARG A 48 6.68 8.57 -5.13
CA ARG A 48 5.87 9.20 -6.18
C ARG A 48 4.50 8.56 -6.30
N HIS A 49 4.43 7.23 -6.30
CA HIS A 49 3.16 6.51 -6.35
C HIS A 49 2.29 6.77 -5.12
N LEU A 50 2.88 6.78 -3.92
CA LEU A 50 2.18 7.12 -2.68
C LEU A 50 1.60 8.54 -2.70
N ALA A 51 2.34 9.52 -3.24
CA ALA A 51 1.84 10.88 -3.42
C ALA A 51 0.60 10.90 -4.35
N MET A 52 0.68 10.24 -5.50
CA MET A 52 -0.46 10.16 -6.44
C MET A 52 -1.71 9.53 -5.81
N LEU A 53 -1.55 8.42 -5.08
CA LEU A 53 -2.66 7.72 -4.42
C LEU A 53 -3.24 8.50 -3.24
N ARG A 54 -2.45 9.37 -2.61
CA ARG A 54 -2.93 10.31 -1.58
C ARG A 54 -3.69 11.47 -2.21
N GLU A 55 -3.20 12.03 -3.30
CA GLU A 55 -3.86 13.10 -4.04
C GLU A 55 -5.23 12.66 -4.55
N SER A 56 -5.40 11.38 -4.92
CA SER A 56 -6.71 10.84 -5.29
C SER A 56 -7.65 10.56 -4.10
N GLY A 57 -7.13 10.62 -2.87
CA GLY A 57 -7.87 10.32 -1.65
C GLY A 57 -8.02 8.83 -1.34
N LEU A 58 -7.35 7.94 -2.11
CA LEU A 58 -7.38 6.50 -1.88
C LEU A 58 -6.56 6.12 -0.64
N LEU A 59 -5.46 6.83 -0.38
CA LEU A 59 -4.62 6.61 0.79
C LEU A 59 -4.67 7.77 1.78
N LEU A 60 -4.44 7.44 3.04
CA LEU A 60 -4.11 8.40 4.09
C LEU A 60 -2.72 8.08 4.63
N ASP A 61 -2.07 9.10 5.17
CA ASP A 61 -0.82 8.97 5.89
C ASP A 61 -0.94 9.38 7.36
N ARG A 62 -0.08 8.80 8.19
CA ARG A 62 0.09 9.16 9.59
C ARG A 62 1.58 9.25 9.90
N LYS A 63 1.99 10.32 10.58
CA LYS A 63 3.35 10.42 11.14
C LYS A 63 3.41 9.65 12.46
N GLN A 64 4.40 8.77 12.58
CA GLN A 64 4.72 8.04 13.81
C GLN A 64 6.22 8.19 14.07
N GLY A 65 6.57 9.08 15.00
CA GLY A 65 7.96 9.47 15.23
C GLY A 65 8.58 10.10 13.98
N LYS A 66 9.67 9.51 13.49
CA LYS A 66 10.37 9.96 12.27
C LYS A 66 9.76 9.42 10.97
N TRP A 67 8.82 8.48 11.06
CA TRP A 67 8.34 7.71 9.94
C TRP A 67 6.94 8.15 9.52
N VAL A 68 6.65 7.96 8.23
CA VAL A 68 5.32 8.15 7.67
C VAL A 68 4.79 6.78 7.27
N HIS A 69 3.64 6.44 7.81
CA HIS A 69 2.92 5.22 7.51
C HIS A 69 1.70 5.54 6.68
N TYR A 70 1.33 4.62 5.79
CA TYR A 70 0.25 4.77 4.84
C TYR A 70 -0.78 3.67 5.07
N ARG A 71 -2.04 3.99 4.83
CA ARG A 71 -3.17 3.06 4.92
C ARG A 71 -4.25 3.41 3.91
N LEU A 72 -5.12 2.47 3.60
CA LEU A 72 -6.33 2.77 2.83
C LEU A 72 -7.21 3.78 3.57
N SER A 73 -7.76 4.73 2.81
CA SER A 73 -8.65 5.74 3.36
C SER A 73 -9.99 5.10 3.80
N PRO A 74 -10.48 5.37 5.02
CA PRO A 74 -11.80 4.91 5.44
C PRO A 74 -12.94 5.64 4.73
N HIS A 75 -12.62 6.69 3.96
CA HIS A 75 -13.59 7.49 3.21
C HIS A 75 -13.73 7.05 1.75
N ILE A 76 -13.09 5.94 1.35
CA ILE A 76 -13.29 5.34 0.03
C ILE A 76 -14.75 4.92 -0.10
N PRO A 77 -15.44 5.26 -1.21
CA PRO A 77 -16.80 4.78 -1.45
C PRO A 77 -16.89 3.24 -1.38
N SER A 78 -18.00 2.72 -0.86
CA SER A 78 -18.20 1.27 -0.68
C SER A 78 -17.96 0.46 -1.96
N TRP A 79 -18.42 0.95 -3.11
CA TRP A 79 -18.21 0.30 -4.40
C TRP A 79 -16.72 0.18 -4.77
N ALA A 80 -15.90 1.19 -4.45
CA ALA A 80 -14.47 1.18 -4.75
C ALA A 80 -13.72 0.25 -3.80
N ALA A 81 -14.11 0.24 -2.52
CA ALA A 81 -13.59 -0.72 -1.54
C ALA A 81 -13.90 -2.16 -1.95
N GLN A 82 -15.10 -2.44 -2.48
CA GLN A 82 -15.46 -3.76 -3.02
C GLN A 82 -14.61 -4.15 -4.24
N VAL A 83 -14.33 -3.22 -5.15
CA VAL A 83 -13.44 -3.50 -6.30
C VAL A 83 -12.03 -3.86 -5.81
N ILE A 84 -11.48 -3.12 -4.84
CA ILE A 84 -10.18 -3.42 -4.24
C ILE A 84 -10.20 -4.77 -3.53
N GLU A 85 -11.29 -5.09 -2.82
CA GLU A 85 -11.47 -6.39 -2.16
C GLU A 85 -11.41 -7.54 -3.18
N GLN A 86 -12.14 -7.42 -4.29
CA GLN A 86 -12.14 -8.46 -5.32
C GLN A 86 -10.78 -8.59 -6.01
N ALA A 87 -10.09 -7.47 -6.25
CA ALA A 87 -8.73 -7.48 -6.78
C ALA A 87 -7.71 -8.10 -5.82
N TRP A 88 -7.88 -7.89 -4.51
CA TRP A 88 -7.07 -8.54 -3.48
C TRP A 88 -7.36 -10.04 -3.39
N LEU A 89 -8.63 -10.45 -3.38
CA LEU A 89 -9.02 -11.86 -3.37
C LEU A 89 -8.48 -12.64 -4.57
N SER A 90 -8.40 -12.02 -5.76
CA SER A 90 -7.85 -12.68 -6.94
C SER A 90 -6.34 -12.87 -6.91
N GLN A 91 -5.63 -12.20 -6.00
CA GLN A 91 -4.18 -12.26 -5.81
C GLN A 91 -3.79 -12.65 -4.38
N LEU A 92 -4.72 -13.26 -3.63
CA LEU A 92 -4.60 -13.47 -2.19
C LEU A 92 -3.31 -14.22 -1.82
N ASP A 93 -3.02 -15.32 -2.53
CA ASP A 93 -1.88 -16.17 -2.23
C ASP A 93 -0.55 -15.43 -2.43
N ASP A 94 -0.43 -14.66 -3.52
CA ASP A 94 0.78 -13.89 -3.83
C ASP A 94 1.00 -12.77 -2.82
N VAL A 95 -0.05 -12.01 -2.51
CA VAL A 95 -0.01 -10.91 -1.54
C VAL A 95 0.33 -11.43 -0.15
N GLN A 96 -0.27 -12.53 0.29
CA GLN A 96 0.05 -13.16 1.57
C GLN A 96 1.47 -13.71 1.62
N ALA A 97 1.97 -14.27 0.52
CA ALA A 97 3.36 -14.73 0.45
C ALA A 97 4.34 -13.56 0.64
N ILE A 98 4.07 -12.41 0.01
CA ILE A 98 4.88 -11.19 0.19
C ILE A 98 4.75 -10.67 1.63
N ALA A 99 3.54 -10.58 2.18
CA ALA A 99 3.30 -10.09 3.54
C ALA A 99 4.00 -10.95 4.60
N ARG A 100 3.98 -12.28 4.46
CA ARG A 100 4.70 -13.21 5.35
C ARG A 100 6.21 -13.01 5.29
N LYS A 101 6.77 -12.83 4.09
CA LYS A 101 8.21 -12.52 3.91
C LYS A 101 8.57 -11.22 4.61
N LEU A 102 7.76 -10.17 4.42
CA LEU A 102 7.98 -8.87 5.07
C LEU A 102 7.89 -8.97 6.60
N ALA A 103 6.89 -9.67 7.13
CA ALA A 103 6.76 -9.89 8.57
C ALA A 103 7.99 -10.61 9.16
N SER A 104 8.51 -11.63 8.46
CA SER A 104 9.72 -12.36 8.89
C SER A 104 10.99 -11.50 8.84
N ALA A 105 11.10 -10.59 7.86
CA ALA A 105 12.20 -9.63 7.77
C ALA A 105 12.14 -8.63 8.94
N ASN A 106 10.93 -8.21 9.33
CA ASN A 106 10.74 -7.28 10.43
C ASN A 106 11.02 -7.91 11.81
N CYS A 107 10.84 -9.23 11.97
CA CYS A 107 11.15 -9.96 13.21
C CYS A 107 12.65 -10.31 13.38
N SER A 108 13.44 -10.38 12.30
CA SER A 108 14.81 -10.93 12.32
C SER A 108 15.93 -9.92 12.58
N GLY A 109 15.61 -8.68 12.97
CA GLY A 109 16.55 -7.78 13.64
C GLY A 109 17.85 -7.43 12.88
N SER A 110 17.86 -7.51 11.55
CA SER A 110 19.04 -7.12 10.76
C SER A 110 19.00 -5.62 10.45
N GLY A 111 19.57 -4.82 11.34
CA GLY A 111 20.42 -3.64 11.01
C GLY A 111 19.89 -2.51 10.11
N LYS A 112 18.64 -2.53 9.65
CA LYS A 112 17.91 -1.32 9.25
C LYS A 112 16.94 -1.02 10.37
N ALA A 113 16.81 0.25 10.74
CA ALA A 113 15.81 0.70 11.70
C ALA A 113 14.42 0.38 11.13
N ILE A 114 13.97 -0.85 11.36
CA ILE A 114 12.64 -1.35 11.02
C ILE A 114 11.68 -0.62 11.94
N CYS A 115 10.62 -0.06 11.35
CA CYS A 115 9.68 0.85 11.98
C CYS A 115 8.83 0.13 13.04
N LEU A 116 9.39 -0.10 14.23
CA LEU A 116 8.69 -0.48 15.46
C LEU A 116 8.60 0.72 16.41
#